data_AF-A0A355BZC3-F1
#
_entry.id   AF-A0A355BZC3-F1
#
_cell.length_a   1.000
_cell.length_b   1.000
_cell.length_c   1.000
_cell.angle_alpha   90.00
_cell.angle_beta   90.00
_cell.angle_gamma   90.00
#
_symmetry.space_group_name_H-M   'P 1'
#
loop_
_entity.id
_entity.type
_entity.pdbx_description
1 polymer ?
#
loop_
_entity_poly.entity_id
_entity_poly.type
_entity_poly.pdbx_seq_one_letter_code
_entity_poly.pdbx_strand_id
1 'polypeptide(L)'
;MKTHLKISAAIAALIAASAIAACAKKPAADEAAAAAEAPKTAYGSWGVDITQGDPAVRPGDDFARYANGKWLDTFEIPADLPGFVSFTKLRLDAEGDVKAIIEELAAKSSQAGSLEQKVGGYFKSWMDADKANALGAAPLKPHLDMIYAAASRDDLMKLFASVHHQGPAGFGIIPDPADTTRYIAVVGQAGIGLPDRDYYLKTDGKFPEYRDAYKAYIAKIFDLAGIEGGAAKADAILAFETKIAEVHWTQEDSRNIQKIYNP
;
A
#
# COMPACT_ATOMS: atom_id res chain seq x y z
N MET A 1 18.44 -50.40 -29.82
CA MET A 1 17.98 -51.50 -30.69
C MET A 1 16.47 -51.62 -30.53
N LYS A 2 15.73 -51.43 -31.62
CA LYS A 2 14.28 -51.71 -31.82
C LYS A 2 13.30 -50.75 -31.12
N THR A 3 12.76 -49.73 -31.83
CA THR A 3 11.57 -49.75 -32.73
C THR A 3 10.24 -49.91 -31.95
N HIS A 4 9.10 -49.27 -32.23
CA HIS A 4 8.48 -48.73 -33.44
C HIS A 4 7.51 -47.57 -33.10
N LEU A 5 7.45 -46.60 -34.00
CA LEU A 5 6.37 -45.63 -34.20
C LEU A 5 5.44 -46.19 -35.30
N LYS A 6 4.10 -46.14 -35.12
CA LYS A 6 3.04 -46.02 -36.18
C LYS A 6 1.63 -46.03 -35.55
N ILE A 7 0.89 -44.91 -35.59
CA ILE A 7 -0.21 -44.52 -36.51
C ILE A 7 -1.59 -45.15 -36.21
N SER A 8 -2.60 -44.30 -35.93
CA SER A 8 -3.96 -44.20 -36.55
C SER A 8 -4.79 -43.18 -35.74
N ALA A 9 -5.33 -42.04 -36.22
CA ALA A 9 -6.09 -41.63 -37.42
C ALA A 9 -7.63 -41.59 -37.20
N ALA A 10 -8.23 -40.40 -37.30
CA ALA A 10 -9.59 -40.06 -37.80
C ALA A 10 -9.86 -38.54 -37.56
N ILE A 11 -9.79 -37.61 -38.53
CA ILE A 11 -10.70 -37.29 -39.67
C ILE A 11 -11.98 -36.56 -39.17
N ALA A 12 -12.28 -35.30 -39.53
CA ALA A 12 -12.80 -34.80 -40.82
C ALA A 12 -12.90 -33.23 -40.80
N ALA A 13 -13.02 -32.44 -41.88
CA ALA A 13 -12.76 -32.52 -43.33
C ALA A 13 -13.14 -31.16 -43.98
N LEU A 14 -12.32 -30.71 -44.95
CA LEU A 14 -12.60 -30.02 -46.24
C LEU A 14 -13.50 -28.76 -46.29
N ILE A 15 -13.21 -27.73 -47.10
CA ILE A 15 -13.15 -27.74 -48.58
C ILE A 15 -12.13 -26.72 -49.13
N ALA A 16 -11.40 -27.15 -50.16
CA ALA A 16 -10.55 -26.35 -51.05
C ALA A 16 -11.23 -26.19 -52.42
N ALA A 17 -11.00 -25.06 -53.12
CA ALA A 17 -10.64 -25.01 -54.55
C ALA A 17 -10.63 -23.57 -55.13
N SER A 18 -9.44 -23.15 -55.56
CA SER A 18 -9.09 -22.67 -56.92
C SER A 18 -9.87 -21.52 -57.59
N ALA A 19 -9.19 -20.39 -57.85
CA ALA A 19 -9.06 -19.79 -59.20
C ALA A 19 -8.10 -18.57 -59.19
N ILE A 20 -7.07 -18.63 -60.04
CA ILE A 20 -6.22 -17.51 -60.45
C ILE A 20 -6.83 -16.88 -61.72
N ALA A 21 -6.64 -15.55 -61.83
CA ALA A 21 -6.81 -14.68 -63.00
C ALA A 21 -8.18 -14.01 -63.22
N ALA A 22 -8.24 -12.71 -62.91
CA ALA A 22 -8.57 -11.67 -63.90
C ALA A 22 -8.34 -10.27 -63.29
N CYS A 23 -7.59 -9.45 -64.01
CA CYS A 23 -7.45 -8.01 -63.77
C CYS A 23 -8.82 -7.33 -63.66
N ALA A 24 -9.05 -6.59 -62.58
CA ALA A 24 -9.97 -5.47 -62.56
C ALA A 24 -9.33 -4.34 -61.74
N LYS A 25 -8.83 -3.32 -62.44
CA LYS A 25 -8.47 -2.01 -61.88
C LYS A 25 -9.68 -1.46 -61.12
N LYS A 26 -9.51 -1.17 -59.83
CA LYS A 26 -10.35 -0.23 -59.06
C LYS A 26 -9.43 0.78 -58.35
N PRO A 27 -9.91 2.02 -58.14
CA PRO A 27 -9.15 3.24 -58.31
C PRO A 27 -8.33 3.55 -57.06
N ALA A 28 -7.24 4.30 -57.26
CA ALA A 28 -6.60 5.03 -56.19
C ALA A 28 -7.63 5.97 -55.55
N ALA A 29 -8.06 5.62 -54.34
CA ALA A 29 -8.66 6.57 -53.43
C ALA A 29 -7.52 7.17 -52.63
N ASP A 30 -7.19 8.39 -53.04
CA ASP A 30 -6.38 9.34 -52.30
C ASP A 30 -7.15 9.68 -51.01
N GLU A 31 -6.70 9.14 -49.89
CA GLU A 31 -6.96 9.65 -48.55
C GLU A 31 -5.91 9.04 -47.63
N ALA A 32 -4.73 9.66 -47.64
CA ALA A 32 -3.83 9.57 -46.49
C ALA A 32 -4.58 10.18 -45.31
N ALA A 33 -5.35 9.36 -44.59
CA ALA A 33 -5.82 9.70 -43.26
C ALA A 33 -4.56 10.07 -42.47
N ALA A 34 -4.42 11.36 -42.16
CA ALA A 34 -3.39 11.85 -41.28
C ALA A 34 -3.48 11.01 -40.02
N ALA A 35 -2.50 10.13 -39.81
CA ALA A 35 -2.39 9.36 -38.59
C ALA A 35 -2.38 10.39 -37.47
N ALA A 36 -3.46 10.42 -36.67
CA ALA A 36 -3.50 11.25 -35.49
C ALA A 36 -2.21 11.00 -34.72
N GLU A 37 -1.45 12.06 -34.46
CA GLU A 37 -0.20 11.97 -33.71
C GLU A 37 -0.48 11.14 -32.46
N ALA A 38 0.18 9.99 -32.35
CA ALA A 38 0.07 9.17 -31.15
C ALA A 38 0.37 10.09 -29.95
N PRO A 39 -0.42 10.02 -28.86
CA PRO A 39 -0.19 10.88 -27.72
C PRO A 39 1.28 10.77 -27.32
N LYS A 40 1.98 11.91 -27.30
CA LYS A 40 3.39 11.96 -26.90
C LYS A 40 3.50 11.28 -25.56
N THR A 41 4.37 10.28 -25.46
CA THR A 41 4.62 9.60 -24.20
C THR A 41 4.98 10.64 -23.15
N ALA A 42 4.45 10.50 -21.93
CA ALA A 42 4.75 11.42 -20.82
C ALA A 42 6.26 11.61 -20.58
N TYR A 43 7.07 10.64 -21.02
CA TYR A 43 8.53 10.63 -20.94
C TYR A 43 9.21 11.18 -22.20
N GLY A 44 8.90 12.42 -22.59
CA GLY A 44 9.68 13.23 -23.55
C GLY A 44 10.33 12.46 -24.73
N SER A 45 11.58 12.81 -25.05
CA SER A 45 12.44 12.00 -25.92
C SER A 45 13.14 10.92 -25.10
N TRP A 46 13.25 9.71 -25.64
CA TRP A 46 13.98 8.59 -25.03
C TRP A 46 15.37 9.02 -24.52
N GLY A 47 15.70 8.70 -23.27
CA GLY A 47 17.01 9.02 -22.67
C GLY A 47 16.93 9.26 -21.17
N VAL A 48 18.04 9.77 -20.61
CA VAL A 48 18.13 10.24 -19.21
C VAL A 48 17.97 11.76 -19.19
N ASP A 49 17.19 12.28 -18.24
CA ASP A 49 17.13 13.72 -18.00
C ASP A 49 18.45 14.20 -17.38
N ILE A 50 19.25 14.91 -18.18
CA ILE A 50 20.53 15.51 -17.77
C ILE A 50 20.40 16.98 -17.35
N THR A 51 19.18 17.53 -17.32
CA THR A 51 18.92 18.95 -17.07
C THR A 51 18.82 19.30 -15.57
N GLN A 52 18.69 18.28 -14.72
CA GLN A 52 18.50 18.41 -13.27
C GLN A 52 19.78 18.20 -12.46
N GLY A 53 20.89 17.91 -13.13
CA GLY A 53 22.20 17.74 -12.50
C GLY A 53 22.90 19.03 -12.13
N ASP A 54 24.05 18.90 -11.46
CA ASP A 54 25.04 19.96 -11.27
C ASP A 54 26.36 19.56 -11.96
N PRO A 55 26.62 20.09 -13.18
CA PRO A 55 27.82 19.73 -13.94
C PRO A 55 29.12 20.30 -13.35
N ALA A 56 29.06 21.19 -12.35
CA ALA A 56 30.25 21.67 -11.65
C ALA A 56 30.83 20.64 -10.67
N VAL A 57 30.00 19.70 -10.21
CA VAL A 57 30.42 18.58 -9.35
C VAL A 57 31.00 17.46 -10.20
N ARG A 58 32.20 17.00 -9.87
CA ARG A 58 32.77 15.85 -10.58
C ARG A 58 32.00 14.58 -10.20
N PRO A 59 31.59 13.74 -11.17
CA PRO A 59 30.78 12.55 -10.90
C PRO A 59 31.45 11.52 -9.98
N GLY A 60 32.79 11.50 -9.91
CA GLY A 60 33.55 10.62 -9.01
C GLY A 60 33.60 11.10 -7.55
N ASP A 61 33.30 12.36 -7.29
CA ASP A 61 33.27 12.91 -5.93
C ASP A 61 31.88 12.74 -5.30
N ASP A 62 30.84 13.10 -6.05
CA ASP A 62 29.45 12.93 -5.65
C ASP A 62 28.55 12.78 -6.89
N PHE A 63 28.26 11.52 -7.26
CA PHE A 63 27.41 11.23 -8.41
C PHE A 63 25.95 11.67 -8.19
N ALA A 64 25.47 11.68 -6.94
CA ALA A 64 24.08 12.05 -6.64
C ALA A 64 23.87 13.55 -6.88
N ARG A 65 24.82 14.39 -6.46
CA ARG A 65 24.85 15.82 -6.79
C ARG A 65 25.11 16.08 -8.26
N TYR A 66 26.05 15.39 -8.90
CA TYR A 66 26.27 15.52 -10.34
C TYR A 66 24.99 15.28 -11.15
N ALA A 67 24.22 14.24 -10.80
CA ALA A 67 23.01 13.85 -11.51
C ALA A 67 21.76 14.65 -11.11
N ASN A 68 21.65 15.12 -9.85
CA ASN A 68 20.41 15.71 -9.31
C ASN A 68 20.58 17.08 -8.65
N GLY A 69 21.76 17.71 -8.72
CA GLY A 69 22.12 18.87 -7.90
C GLY A 69 21.15 20.04 -8.04
N LYS A 70 20.78 20.41 -9.27
CA LYS A 70 19.78 21.46 -9.50
C LYS A 70 18.44 21.12 -8.87
N TRP A 71 17.98 19.88 -8.97
CA TRP A 71 16.72 19.45 -8.34
C TRP A 71 16.81 19.52 -6.82
N LEU A 72 17.90 19.03 -6.23
CA LEU A 72 18.13 19.07 -4.78
C LEU A 72 18.13 20.49 -4.22
N ASP A 73 18.59 21.47 -5.00
CA ASP A 73 18.68 22.86 -4.56
C ASP A 73 17.40 23.67 -4.78
N THR A 74 16.53 23.24 -5.70
CA THR A 74 15.37 24.03 -6.13
C THR A 74 14.02 23.40 -5.84
N PHE A 75 13.96 22.08 -5.60
CA PHE A 75 12.70 21.40 -5.34
C PHE A 75 12.23 21.65 -3.90
N GLU A 76 11.03 22.22 -3.77
CA GLU A 76 10.37 22.36 -2.48
C GLU A 76 9.48 21.14 -2.23
N ILE A 77 9.71 20.46 -1.10
CA ILE A 77 8.86 19.34 -0.68
C ILE A 77 7.48 19.91 -0.32
N PRO A 78 6.38 19.40 -0.92
CA PRO A 78 5.04 19.81 -0.56
C PRO A 78 4.77 19.68 0.93
N ALA A 79 4.07 20.65 1.53
CA ALA A 79 3.89 20.75 2.97
C ALA A 79 3.12 19.57 3.60
N ASP A 80 2.38 18.82 2.79
CA ASP A 80 1.62 17.63 3.15
C ASP A 80 2.43 16.33 3.02
N LEU A 81 3.70 16.39 2.59
CA LEU A 81 4.55 15.24 2.40
C LEU A 81 5.79 15.29 3.32
N PRO A 82 6.16 14.18 3.98
CA PRO A 82 7.37 14.12 4.80
C PRO A 82 8.67 14.04 3.98
N GLY A 83 8.57 13.84 2.67
CA GLY A 83 9.70 13.70 1.76
C GLY A 83 9.26 13.46 0.32
N PHE A 84 10.20 13.63 -0.62
CA PHE A 84 9.93 13.45 -2.04
C PHE A 84 11.07 12.73 -2.74
N VAL A 85 10.74 11.69 -3.51
CA VAL A 85 11.64 10.97 -4.41
C VAL A 85 10.91 10.71 -5.72
N SER A 86 11.60 10.18 -6.74
CA SER A 86 10.99 9.84 -8.02
C SER A 86 9.76 8.92 -7.89
N PHE A 87 9.80 7.94 -6.97
CA PHE A 87 8.67 7.08 -6.67
C PHE A 87 7.48 7.82 -6.04
N THR A 88 7.70 8.93 -5.32
CA THR A 88 6.61 9.78 -4.83
C THR A 88 5.84 10.39 -5.99
N LYS A 89 6.53 10.92 -7.02
CA LYS A 89 5.88 11.46 -8.22
C LYS A 89 5.05 10.39 -8.93
N LEU A 90 5.62 9.21 -9.17
CA LEU A 90 4.92 8.10 -9.81
C LEU A 90 3.67 7.68 -9.03
N ARG A 91 3.77 7.63 -7.70
CA ARG A 91 2.62 7.36 -6.83
C ARG A 91 1.54 8.42 -6.98
N LEU A 92 1.89 9.70 -6.92
CA LEU A 92 0.92 10.80 -7.03
C LEU A 92 0.21 10.82 -8.40
N ASP A 93 0.94 10.53 -9.48
CA ASP A 93 0.35 10.42 -10.82
C ASP A 93 -0.64 9.25 -10.90
N ALA A 94 -0.24 8.08 -10.41
CA ALA A 94 -1.11 6.91 -10.36
C ALA A 94 -2.32 7.13 -9.45
N GLU A 95 -2.15 7.81 -8.31
CA GLU A 95 -3.25 8.21 -7.42
C GLU A 95 -4.24 9.13 -8.15
N GLY A 96 -3.73 10.07 -8.97
CA GLY A 96 -4.56 10.93 -9.82
C GLY A 96 -5.39 10.15 -10.84
N ASP A 97 -4.77 9.21 -11.56
CA ASP A 97 -5.45 8.35 -12.53
C ASP A 97 -6.50 7.46 -11.85
N VAL A 98 -6.16 6.84 -10.73
CA VAL A 98 -7.10 6.01 -9.94
C VAL A 98 -8.26 6.85 -9.42
N LYS A 99 -7.99 8.06 -8.92
CA LYS A 99 -9.03 8.99 -8.46
C LYS A 99 -9.99 9.33 -9.60
N ALA A 100 -9.49 9.63 -10.79
CA ALA A 100 -10.33 9.92 -11.96
C ALA A 100 -11.25 8.73 -12.30
N ILE A 101 -10.71 7.51 -12.31
CA ILE A 101 -11.50 6.29 -12.55
C ILE A 101 -12.59 6.12 -11.48
N ILE A 102 -12.23 6.27 -10.20
CA ILE A 102 -13.16 6.11 -9.09
C ILE A 102 -14.26 7.19 -9.12
N GLU A 103 -13.93 8.44 -9.44
CA GLU A 103 -14.88 9.53 -9.59
C GLU A 103 -15.87 9.25 -10.73
N GLU A 104 -15.39 8.73 -11.86
CA GLU A 104 -16.25 8.32 -12.98
C GLU A 104 -17.20 7.17 -12.56
N LEU A 105 -16.70 6.16 -11.84
CA LEU A 105 -17.51 5.06 -11.33
C LEU A 105 -18.54 5.55 -10.30
N ALA A 106 -18.14 6.46 -9.41
CA ALA A 106 -19.01 7.06 -8.41
C ALA A 106 -20.12 7.91 -9.05
N ALA A 107 -19.86 8.57 -10.18
CA ALA A 107 -20.88 9.35 -10.89
C ALA A 107 -21.94 8.47 -11.59
N LYS A 108 -21.63 7.20 -11.87
CA LYS A 108 -22.53 6.28 -12.58
C LYS A 108 -23.50 5.57 -11.62
N SER A 109 -24.66 5.21 -12.16
CA SER A 109 -25.55 4.23 -11.52
C SER A 109 -25.16 2.84 -11.99
N SER A 110 -24.48 2.09 -11.14
CA SER A 110 -24.04 0.72 -11.42
C SER A 110 -25.02 -0.31 -10.85
N GLN A 111 -24.98 -1.52 -11.41
CA GLN A 111 -25.80 -2.63 -10.93
C GLN A 111 -25.55 -2.90 -9.44
N ALA A 112 -26.63 -3.09 -8.67
CA ALA A 112 -26.53 -3.38 -7.24
C ALA A 112 -25.66 -4.62 -6.98
N GLY A 113 -24.69 -4.50 -6.06
CA GLY A 113 -23.77 -5.57 -5.68
C GLY A 113 -22.56 -5.74 -6.61
N SER A 114 -22.48 -5.02 -7.73
CA SER A 114 -21.33 -5.04 -8.63
C SER A 114 -20.09 -4.42 -7.98
N LEU A 115 -18.91 -4.69 -8.56
CA LEU A 115 -17.66 -4.12 -8.06
C LEU A 115 -17.66 -2.58 -8.20
N GLU A 116 -18.18 -2.07 -9.31
CA GLU A 116 -18.31 -0.64 -9.59
C GLU A 116 -19.19 0.05 -8.56
N GLN A 117 -20.32 -0.55 -8.19
CA GLN A 117 -21.20 -0.01 -7.15
C GLN A 117 -20.51 0.02 -5.78
N LYS A 118 -19.74 -1.01 -5.44
CA LYS A 118 -18.98 -1.07 -4.18
C LYS A 118 -17.87 -0.04 -4.14
N VAL A 119 -17.07 0.07 -5.21
CA VAL A 119 -15.97 1.05 -5.31
C VAL A 119 -16.50 2.47 -5.26
N GLY A 120 -17.48 2.82 -6.09
CA GLY A 120 -18.09 4.14 -6.09
C GLY A 120 -18.81 4.47 -4.77
N GLY A 121 -19.48 3.49 -4.16
CA GLY A 121 -20.12 3.63 -2.86
C GLY A 121 -19.14 3.86 -1.72
N TYR A 122 -18.03 3.12 -1.70
CA TYR A 122 -16.96 3.27 -0.70
C TYR A 122 -16.31 4.65 -0.81
N PHE A 123 -15.97 5.09 -2.02
CA PHE A 123 -15.42 6.42 -2.27
C PHE A 123 -16.37 7.53 -1.79
N LYS A 124 -17.66 7.46 -2.14
CA LYS A 124 -18.65 8.44 -1.66
C LYS A 124 -18.74 8.45 -0.13
N SER A 125 -18.71 7.29 0.51
CA SER A 125 -18.73 7.20 1.97
C SER A 125 -17.50 7.85 2.61
N TRP A 126 -16.33 7.75 1.97
CA TRP A 126 -15.10 8.37 2.44
C TRP A 126 -15.08 9.90 2.23
N MET A 127 -15.61 10.36 1.10
CA MET A 127 -15.62 11.78 0.74
C MET A 127 -16.72 12.61 1.44
N ASP A 128 -17.69 11.96 2.08
CA ASP A 128 -18.78 12.62 2.80
C ASP A 128 -18.34 13.09 4.21
N ALA A 129 -17.51 14.14 4.22
CA ALA A 129 -16.99 14.73 5.45
C ALA A 129 -18.09 15.31 6.34
N ASP A 130 -19.17 15.85 5.76
CA ASP A 130 -20.29 16.41 6.51
C ASP A 130 -21.00 15.33 7.32
N LYS A 131 -21.27 14.16 6.71
CA LYS A 131 -21.83 13.03 7.42
C LYS A 131 -20.87 12.47 8.47
N ALA A 132 -19.58 12.38 8.16
CA ALA A 132 -18.58 11.95 9.14
C ALA A 132 -18.55 12.87 10.36
N ASN A 133 -18.56 14.19 10.14
CA ASN A 133 -18.60 15.20 11.20
C ASN A 133 -19.91 15.15 12.00
N ALA A 134 -21.05 14.94 11.34
CA ALA A 134 -22.34 14.81 12.00
C ALA A 134 -22.45 13.54 12.87
N LEU A 135 -21.83 12.44 12.45
CA LEU A 135 -21.78 11.18 13.22
C LEU A 135 -20.82 11.27 14.42
N GLY A 136 -19.75 12.06 14.32
CA GLY A 136 -18.73 12.18 15.35
C GLY A 136 -18.18 10.81 15.78
N ALA A 137 -18.03 10.60 17.09
CA ALA A 137 -17.54 9.35 17.65
C ALA A 137 -18.61 8.24 17.80
N ALA A 138 -19.87 8.49 17.44
CA ALA A 138 -20.96 7.53 17.66
C ALA A 138 -20.72 6.14 17.03
N PRO A 139 -20.13 6.03 15.82
CA PRO A 139 -19.82 4.72 15.21
C PRO A 139 -18.79 3.89 16.00
N LEU A 140 -18.01 4.49 16.89
CA LEU A 140 -17.04 3.77 17.72
C LEU A 140 -17.68 3.02 18.90
N LYS A 141 -18.89 3.43 19.31
CA LYS A 141 -19.53 2.93 20.53
C LYS A 141 -19.62 1.40 20.60
N PRO A 142 -20.06 0.67 19.55
CA PRO A 142 -20.14 -0.79 19.63
C PRO A 142 -18.79 -1.47 19.87
N HIS A 143 -17.71 -0.91 19.31
CA HIS A 143 -16.35 -1.42 19.52
C HIS A 143 -15.84 -1.14 20.93
N LEU A 144 -16.10 0.07 21.44
CA LEU A 144 -15.78 0.43 22.83
C LEU A 144 -16.57 -0.42 23.84
N ASP A 145 -17.85 -0.68 23.58
CA ASP A 145 -18.69 -1.54 24.42
C ASP A 145 -18.11 -2.96 24.48
N MET A 146 -17.61 -3.51 23.36
CA MET A 146 -16.92 -4.81 23.34
C MET A 146 -15.64 -4.81 24.19
N ILE A 147 -14.85 -3.75 24.11
CA ILE A 147 -13.63 -3.59 24.94
C ILE A 147 -14.00 -3.53 26.42
N TYR A 148 -15.00 -2.72 26.80
CA TYR A 148 -15.40 -2.56 28.21
C TYR A 148 -16.10 -3.80 28.78
N ALA A 149 -16.69 -4.64 27.94
CA ALA A 149 -17.28 -5.91 28.36
C ALA A 149 -16.24 -7.00 28.66
N ALA A 150 -14.99 -6.86 28.21
CA ALA A 150 -13.95 -7.86 28.44
C ALA A 150 -13.47 -7.83 29.90
N ALA A 151 -13.94 -8.78 30.71
CA ALA A 151 -13.66 -8.85 32.14
C ALA A 151 -12.63 -9.93 32.52
N SER A 152 -12.16 -10.71 31.54
CA SER A 152 -11.23 -11.81 31.75
C SER A 152 -10.17 -11.88 30.64
N ARG A 153 -9.11 -12.65 30.90
CA ARG A 153 -8.09 -12.94 29.88
C ARG A 153 -8.68 -13.65 28.66
N ASP A 154 -9.63 -14.56 28.88
CA ASP A 154 -10.29 -15.27 27.79
C ASP A 154 -11.14 -14.32 26.93
N ASP A 155 -11.78 -13.32 27.54
CA ASP A 155 -12.53 -12.30 26.80
C ASP A 155 -11.59 -11.39 26.01
N LEU A 156 -10.43 -11.02 26.57
CA LEU A 156 -9.39 -10.30 25.84
C LEU A 156 -8.86 -11.12 24.65
N MET A 157 -8.65 -12.43 24.82
CA MET A 157 -8.20 -13.28 23.70
C MET A 157 -9.25 -13.37 22.59
N LYS A 158 -10.54 -13.48 22.93
CA LYS A 158 -11.62 -13.42 21.93
C LYS A 158 -11.67 -12.07 21.24
N LEU A 159 -11.44 -10.98 21.98
CA LEU A 159 -11.39 -9.65 21.42
C LEU A 159 -10.24 -9.51 20.43
N PHE A 160 -9.02 -9.93 20.78
CA PHE A 160 -7.86 -9.90 19.89
C PHE A 160 -8.00 -10.81 18.65
N ALA A 161 -8.86 -11.82 18.71
CA ALA A 161 -9.19 -12.65 17.55
C ALA A 161 -10.24 -12.01 16.62
N SER A 162 -10.89 -10.92 17.04
CA SER A 162 -11.92 -10.23 16.25
C SER A 162 -11.34 -9.23 15.26
N VAL A 163 -12.06 -9.00 14.17
CA VAL A 163 -11.73 -7.92 13.23
C VAL A 163 -11.85 -6.59 13.98
N HIS A 164 -10.88 -5.68 13.76
CA HIS A 164 -10.77 -4.33 14.35
C HIS A 164 -10.11 -4.21 15.74
N HIS A 165 -9.78 -5.29 16.44
CA HIS A 165 -9.12 -5.21 17.75
C HIS A 165 -7.74 -5.88 17.72
N GLN A 166 -6.68 -5.06 17.70
CA GLN A 166 -5.31 -5.56 17.72
C GLN A 166 -4.92 -6.07 19.11
N GLY A 167 -4.22 -7.20 19.16
CA GLY A 167 -3.60 -7.73 20.38
C GLY A 167 -2.11 -7.44 20.47
N PRO A 168 -1.44 -7.91 21.54
CA PRO A 168 0.01 -7.74 21.72
C PRO A 168 0.86 -8.63 20.79
N ALA A 169 0.23 -9.48 19.99
CA ALA A 169 0.87 -10.34 19.00
C ALA A 169 0.13 -10.26 17.66
N GLY A 170 0.89 -10.28 16.57
CA GLY A 170 0.36 -10.31 15.21
C GLY A 170 0.14 -11.76 14.78
N PHE A 171 -0.98 -12.01 14.12
CA PHE A 171 -1.33 -13.32 13.56
C PHE A 171 -1.47 -13.18 12.06
N GLY A 172 -0.94 -14.15 11.32
CA GLY A 172 -1.00 -14.15 9.87
C GLY A 172 -0.99 -15.54 9.28
N ILE A 173 -1.35 -15.63 8.01
CA ILE A 173 -1.17 -16.82 7.18
C ILE A 173 -0.21 -16.42 6.07
N ILE A 174 0.92 -17.11 5.98
CA ILE A 174 1.94 -16.87 4.95
C ILE A 174 2.29 -18.18 4.24
N PRO A 175 2.81 -18.14 3.01
CA PRO A 175 3.47 -19.30 2.41
C PRO A 175 4.61 -19.78 3.33
N ASP A 176 4.76 -21.08 3.51
CA ASP A 176 5.84 -21.63 4.33
C ASP A 176 7.19 -21.37 3.66
N PRO A 177 8.13 -20.65 4.32
CA PRO A 177 9.45 -20.40 3.76
C PRO A 177 10.26 -21.68 3.44
N ALA A 178 9.96 -22.80 4.12
CA ALA A 178 10.61 -24.08 3.87
C ALA A 178 9.89 -24.94 2.81
N ASP A 179 8.60 -24.73 2.60
CA ASP A 179 7.78 -25.44 1.61
C ASP A 179 6.69 -24.52 1.04
N THR A 180 7.01 -23.79 -0.03
CA THR A 180 6.12 -22.78 -0.62
C THR A 180 4.86 -23.36 -1.26
N THR A 181 4.65 -24.68 -1.25
CA THR A 181 3.42 -25.33 -1.72
C THR A 181 2.29 -25.31 -0.69
N ARG A 182 2.59 -24.94 0.57
CA ARG A 182 1.61 -24.84 1.66
C ARG A 182 1.67 -23.50 2.38
N TYR A 183 0.60 -23.23 3.12
CA TYR A 183 0.51 -22.10 4.04
C TYR A 183 0.70 -22.54 5.48
N ILE A 184 1.27 -21.66 6.30
CA ILE A 184 1.39 -21.82 7.75
C ILE A 184 0.76 -20.64 8.47
N ALA A 185 0.27 -20.89 9.68
CA ALA A 185 -0.04 -19.82 10.61
C ALA A 185 1.25 -19.31 11.24
N VAL A 186 1.40 -18.00 11.34
CA VAL A 186 2.54 -17.36 12.01
C VAL A 186 2.05 -16.43 13.10
N VAL A 187 2.86 -16.37 14.17
CA VAL A 187 2.69 -15.43 15.27
C VAL A 187 3.97 -14.60 15.36
N GLY A 188 3.81 -13.28 15.39
CA GLY A 188 4.93 -12.34 15.41
C GLY A 188 4.74 -11.20 16.40
N GLN A 189 5.81 -10.43 16.61
CA GLN A 189 5.78 -9.25 17.49
C GLN A 189 4.83 -8.18 16.94
N ALA A 190 3.98 -7.64 17.82
CA ALA A 190 3.07 -6.53 17.52
C ALA A 190 2.79 -5.74 18.81
N GLY A 191 1.72 -4.95 18.83
CA GLY A 191 1.21 -4.36 20.07
C GLY A 191 1.89 -3.09 20.54
N ILE A 192 2.63 -2.39 19.68
CA ILE A 192 3.24 -1.09 19.97
C ILE A 192 2.75 -0.06 18.94
N GLY A 193 2.51 1.19 19.37
CA GLY A 193 2.03 2.27 18.49
C GLY A 193 3.10 3.17 17.89
N LEU A 194 4.32 3.16 18.40
CA LEU A 194 5.48 3.85 17.79
C LEU A 194 6.18 2.93 16.76
N PRO A 195 6.94 3.50 15.80
CA PRO A 195 7.40 2.77 14.63
C PRO A 195 8.31 1.55 14.90
N ASP A 196 9.03 1.54 16.01
CA ASP A 196 9.95 0.47 16.38
C ASP A 196 10.20 0.44 17.89
N ARG A 197 10.70 -0.68 18.42
CA ARG A 197 11.07 -0.84 19.84
C ARG A 197 12.03 0.25 20.33
N ASP A 198 12.94 0.73 19.48
CA ASP A 198 13.93 1.73 19.87
C ASP A 198 13.29 3.08 20.22
N TYR A 199 12.09 3.38 19.70
CA TYR A 199 11.33 4.56 20.11
C TYR A 199 10.91 4.54 21.58
N TYR A 200 10.84 3.35 22.19
CA TYR A 200 10.53 3.20 23.61
C TYR A 200 11.80 3.18 24.47
N LEU A 201 12.89 2.59 23.95
CA LEU A 201 14.04 2.20 24.75
C LEU A 201 15.22 3.16 24.67
N LYS A 202 15.40 3.87 23.56
CA LYS A 202 16.48 4.84 23.43
C LYS A 202 16.20 6.11 24.23
N THR A 203 17.21 6.59 24.94
CA THR A 203 17.13 7.77 25.83
C THR A 203 17.82 9.00 25.26
N ASP A 204 18.48 8.85 24.11
CA ASP A 204 19.20 9.89 23.38
C ASP A 204 18.41 10.40 22.17
N GLY A 205 18.98 11.35 21.43
CA GLY A 205 18.37 11.90 20.23
C GLY A 205 16.98 12.51 20.49
N LYS A 206 16.04 12.27 19.57
CA LYS A 206 14.65 12.77 19.64
C LYS A 206 13.67 11.77 20.30
N PHE A 207 14.18 10.65 20.80
CA PHE A 207 13.34 9.56 21.29
C PHE A 207 12.51 9.95 22.54
N PRO A 208 13.05 10.69 23.52
CA PRO A 208 12.24 11.24 24.61
C PRO A 208 11.07 12.11 24.11
N GLU A 209 11.33 13.01 23.17
CA GLU A 209 10.34 13.92 22.60
C GLU A 209 9.26 13.18 21.81
N TYR A 210 9.62 12.11 21.09
CA TYR A 210 8.64 11.27 20.41
C TYR A 210 7.68 10.59 21.39
N ARG A 211 8.17 10.11 22.54
CA ARG A 211 7.31 9.51 23.57
C ARG A 211 6.40 10.55 24.22
N ASP A 212 6.90 11.77 24.44
CA ASP A 212 6.08 12.85 24.98
C ASP A 212 4.98 13.28 23.99
N ALA A 213 5.32 13.42 22.70
CA ALA A 213 4.35 13.68 21.65
C ALA A 213 3.31 12.56 21.52
N TYR A 214 3.74 11.31 21.66
CA TYR A 214 2.84 10.16 21.59
C TYR A 214 1.86 10.10 22.76
N LYS A 215 2.31 10.36 23.99
CA LYS A 215 1.41 10.49 25.15
C LYS A 215 0.41 11.63 24.96
N ALA A 216 0.86 12.78 24.47
CA ALA A 216 -0.01 13.92 24.21
C ALA A 216 -1.07 13.59 23.14
N TYR A 217 -0.66 12.88 22.09
CA TYR A 217 -1.57 12.37 21.06
C TYR A 217 -2.63 11.42 21.65
N ILE A 218 -2.22 10.40 22.41
CA ILE A 218 -3.15 9.46 23.04
C ILE A 218 -4.14 10.19 23.95
N ALA A 219 -3.65 11.09 24.81
CA ALA A 219 -4.50 11.87 25.70
C ALA A 219 -5.51 12.71 24.91
N LYS A 220 -5.09 13.29 23.77
CA LYS A 220 -5.98 14.06 22.91
C LYS A 220 -7.05 13.18 22.22
N ILE A 221 -6.69 11.97 21.80
CA ILE A 221 -7.66 11.03 21.23
C ILE A 221 -8.71 10.61 22.27
N PHE A 222 -8.30 10.33 23.51
CA PHE A 222 -9.27 10.04 24.59
C PHE A 222 -10.21 11.23 24.87
N ASP A 223 -9.68 12.45 24.90
CA ASP A 223 -10.49 13.68 25.03
C ASP A 223 -11.53 13.81 23.91
N LEU A 224 -11.10 13.66 22.66
CA LEU A 224 -12.00 13.70 21.49
C LEU A 224 -13.04 12.57 21.49
N ALA A 225 -12.71 11.42 22.09
CA ALA A 225 -13.63 10.30 22.26
C ALA A 225 -14.56 10.42 23.48
N GLY A 226 -14.41 11.48 24.30
CA GLY A 226 -15.19 11.66 25.53
C GLY A 226 -14.84 10.67 26.65
N ILE A 227 -13.62 10.13 26.65
CA ILE A 227 -13.14 9.17 27.64
C ILE A 227 -12.28 9.90 28.68
N GLU A 228 -12.72 9.85 29.94
CA GLU A 228 -12.05 10.56 31.02
C GLU A 228 -10.68 9.98 31.39
N GLY A 229 -9.81 10.84 31.94
CA GLY A 229 -8.50 10.44 32.44
C GLY A 229 -7.49 10.10 31.33
N GLY A 230 -7.59 10.75 30.17
CA GLY A 230 -6.73 10.49 29.01
C GLY A 230 -5.23 10.55 29.30
N ALA A 231 -4.77 11.49 30.14
CA ALA A 231 -3.35 11.61 30.49
C ALA A 231 -2.83 10.38 31.27
N ALA A 232 -3.53 9.97 32.33
CA ALA A 232 -3.16 8.79 33.11
C ALA A 232 -3.23 7.50 32.27
N LYS A 233 -4.20 7.42 31.35
CA LYS A 233 -4.29 6.30 30.39
C LYS A 233 -3.13 6.31 29.40
N ALA A 234 -2.72 7.47 28.90
CA ALA A 234 -1.57 7.61 28.00
C ALA A 234 -0.27 7.13 28.68
N ASP A 235 -0.05 7.50 29.95
CA ASP A 235 1.10 7.01 30.71
C ASP A 235 1.05 5.49 30.90
N ALA A 236 -0.12 4.94 31.24
CA ALA A 236 -0.30 3.49 31.40
C ALA A 236 -0.08 2.72 30.09
N ILE A 237 -0.58 3.26 28.96
CA ILE A 237 -0.38 2.69 27.63
C ILE A 237 1.09 2.71 27.25
N LEU A 238 1.77 3.86 27.37
CA LEU A 238 3.20 3.94 27.07
C LEU A 238 4.02 2.98 27.92
N ALA A 239 3.72 2.87 29.22
CA ALA A 239 4.40 1.93 30.12
C ALA A 239 4.15 0.46 29.73
N PHE A 240 2.92 0.11 29.31
CA PHE A 240 2.60 -1.23 28.83
C PHE A 240 3.31 -1.56 27.52
N GLU A 241 3.24 -0.65 26.54
CA GLU A 241 3.92 -0.81 25.25
C GLU A 241 5.45 -0.86 25.40
N THR A 242 6.01 -0.13 26.37
CA THR A 242 7.46 -0.21 26.67
C THR A 242 7.86 -1.62 27.11
N LYS A 243 7.07 -2.28 27.96
CA LYS A 243 7.32 -3.68 28.35
C LYS A 243 7.22 -4.65 27.17
N ILE A 244 6.34 -4.36 26.22
CA ILE A 244 6.25 -5.12 24.96
C ILE A 244 7.52 -4.88 24.13
N ALA A 245 7.95 -3.63 23.97
CA ALA A 245 9.14 -3.26 23.22
C ALA A 245 10.44 -3.87 23.81
N GLU A 246 10.53 -4.03 25.13
CA GLU A 246 11.66 -4.70 25.80
C GLU A 246 11.87 -6.14 25.30
N VAL A 247 10.80 -6.85 24.95
CA VAL A 247 10.85 -8.24 24.46
C VAL A 247 10.77 -8.36 22.94
N HIS A 248 10.58 -7.26 22.21
CA HIS A 248 10.67 -7.24 20.75
C HIS A 248 12.10 -7.49 20.30
N TRP A 249 12.25 -8.20 19.19
CA TRP A 249 13.54 -8.34 18.53
C TRP A 249 13.96 -7.03 17.89
N THR A 250 15.27 -6.82 17.80
CA THR A 250 15.81 -5.72 17.01
C THR A 250 15.46 -5.89 15.53
N GLN A 251 15.63 -4.82 14.76
CA GLN A 251 15.34 -4.85 13.34
C GLN A 251 16.25 -5.85 12.58
N GLU A 252 17.50 -6.00 13.02
CA GLU A 252 18.46 -6.95 12.45
C GLU A 252 18.00 -8.39 12.68
N ASP A 253 17.58 -8.70 13.90
CA ASP A 253 17.12 -10.03 14.27
C ASP A 253 15.79 -10.38 13.60
N SER A 254 14.89 -9.40 13.47
CA SER A 254 13.60 -9.55 12.79
C SER A 254 13.72 -9.81 11.28
N ARG A 255 14.90 -9.60 10.68
CA ARG A 255 15.20 -9.88 9.27
C ARG A 255 15.97 -11.19 9.07
N ASN A 256 16.39 -11.85 10.16
CA ASN A 256 17.13 -13.10 10.08
C ASN A 256 16.15 -14.27 9.95
N ILE A 257 16.05 -14.85 8.75
CA ILE A 257 15.13 -15.95 8.45
C ILE A 257 15.30 -17.16 9.39
N GLN A 258 16.54 -17.47 9.79
CA GLN A 258 16.82 -18.59 10.69
C GLN A 258 16.33 -18.33 12.11
N LYS A 259 16.34 -17.06 12.54
CA LYS A 259 15.77 -16.70 13.84
C LYS A 259 14.26 -16.71 13.76
N ILE A 260 13.64 -16.04 12.78
CA ILE A 260 12.18 -15.86 12.75
C ILE A 260 11.39 -17.13 12.41
N TYR A 261 12.02 -18.14 11.81
CA TYR A 261 11.37 -19.40 11.45
C TYR A 261 11.50 -20.46 12.56
N ASN A 262 10.45 -20.58 13.40
CA ASN A 262 10.39 -21.50 14.55
C ASN A 262 9.16 -22.42 14.45
N PRO A 263 9.18 -23.45 13.59
CA PRO A 263 8.05 -24.35 13.34
C PRO A 263 7.78 -25.34 14.49
#